data_AF-F9VP14-F1
#
_entry.id   AF-F9VP14-F1
#
_cell.length_a   1.000
_cell.length_b   1.000
_cell.length_c   1.000
_cell.angle_alpha   90.00
_cell.angle_beta   90.00
_cell.angle_gamma   90.00
#
_symmetry.space_group_name_H-M   'P 1'
#
loop_
_entity.id
_entity.type
_entity.pdbx_description
1 polymer ?
#
loop_
_entity_poly.entity_id
_entity_poly.type
_entity_poly.pdbx_seq_one_letter_code
_entity_poly.pdbx_strand_id
1 'polypeptide(L)'
;MENKFRLIVTSLDKSFITWLNDRVLKEEDPSLTSTVINEGNIEGAIYSAVMDFEINHNISRSLAVLIHHLVVGHPFADGNKRTATTLLITLISKLYERDVVLEENLMNSLITIIAEISNESENDIDKLQKIIEEIMKNLTVHY
;
A
#
# COMPACT_ATOMS: atom_id res chain seq x y z
N MET A 1 14.96 10.48 -4.33
CA MET A 1 13.66 9.82 -4.08
C MET A 1 13.61 9.21 -2.68
N GLU A 2 14.71 8.62 -2.18
CA GLU A 2 14.82 8.00 -0.85
C GLU A 2 14.42 8.90 0.34
N ASN A 3 15.00 10.10 0.47
CA ASN A 3 14.63 11.03 1.55
C ASN A 3 13.13 11.38 1.54
N LYS A 4 12.57 11.52 0.33
CA LYS A 4 11.13 11.79 0.15
C LYS A 4 10.28 10.59 0.57
N PHE A 5 10.68 9.38 0.18
CA PHE A 5 10.01 8.15 0.62
C PHE A 5 10.01 8.03 2.15
N ARG A 6 11.17 8.24 2.78
CA ARG A 6 11.29 8.22 4.24
C ARG A 6 10.30 9.20 4.89
N LEU A 7 10.28 10.46 4.45
CA LEU A 7 9.36 11.47 4.97
C LEU A 7 7.89 11.10 4.75
N ILE A 8 7.54 10.53 3.59
CA ILE A 8 6.17 10.11 3.30
C ILE A 8 5.75 8.99 4.25
N VAL A 9 6.54 7.92 4.36
CA VAL A 9 6.16 6.75 5.18
C VAL A 9 6.17 7.08 6.66
N THR A 10 7.14 7.87 7.16
CA THR A 10 7.15 8.28 8.58
C THR A 10 6.07 9.31 8.92
N SER A 11 5.47 9.97 7.91
CA SER A 11 4.31 10.82 8.10
C SER A 11 2.97 10.07 8.05
N LEU A 12 2.98 8.78 7.68
CA LEU A 12 1.77 7.97 7.75
C LEU A 12 1.42 7.73 9.20
N ASP A 13 0.15 7.92 9.52
CA ASP A 13 -0.40 7.58 10.82
C ASP A 13 -1.68 6.75 10.67
N LYS A 14 -2.11 6.21 11.80
CA LYS A 14 -3.36 5.46 11.91
C LYS A 14 -4.55 6.26 11.38
N SER A 15 -4.66 7.53 11.75
CA SER A 15 -5.80 8.38 11.43
C SER A 15 -5.99 8.50 9.92
N PHE A 16 -4.88 8.66 9.17
CA PHE A 16 -4.91 8.71 7.72
C PHE A 16 -5.34 7.38 7.09
N ILE A 17 -4.83 6.24 7.56
CA ILE A 17 -5.17 4.93 6.99
C ILE A 17 -6.61 4.53 7.34
N THR A 18 -7.10 4.85 8.54
CA THR A 18 -8.51 4.69 8.91
C THR A 18 -9.43 5.58 8.09
N TRP A 19 -9.05 6.85 7.88
CA TRP A 19 -9.78 7.75 6.97
C TRP A 19 -9.83 7.21 5.55
N LEU A 20 -8.72 6.65 5.05
CA LEU A 20 -8.65 6.06 3.72
C LEU A 20 -9.57 4.85 3.59
N ASN A 21 -9.60 3.97 4.59
CA ASN A 21 -10.52 2.82 4.62
C ASN A 21 -11.98 3.29 4.59
N ASP A 22 -12.34 4.30 5.38
CA ASP A 22 -13.69 4.86 5.39
C ASP A 22 -14.10 5.42 4.01
N ARG A 23 -13.18 6.12 3.33
CA ARG A 23 -13.39 6.61 1.96
C ARG A 23 -13.63 5.48 0.97
N VAL A 24 -12.79 4.45 1.00
CA VAL A 24 -12.89 3.27 0.12
C VAL A 24 -14.21 2.55 0.32
N LEU A 25 -14.67 2.36 1.56
CA LEU A 25 -15.95 1.70 1.84
C LEU A 25 -17.14 2.53 1.34
N LYS A 26 -17.10 3.85 1.53
CA LYS A 26 -18.17 4.77 1.10
C LYS A 26 -18.31 4.92 -0.41
N GLU A 27 -17.26 4.61 -1.17
CA GLU A 27 -17.34 4.54 -2.63
C GLU A 27 -18.19 3.35 -3.11
N GLU A 28 -18.25 2.27 -2.34
CA GLU A 28 -19.12 1.12 -2.64
C GLU A 28 -20.53 1.29 -2.06
N ASP A 29 -20.62 1.67 -0.79
CA ASP A 29 -21.88 1.94 -0.11
C ASP A 29 -21.71 3.10 0.89
N PRO A 30 -22.38 4.24 0.67
CA PRO A 30 -22.28 5.42 1.52
C PRO A 30 -22.66 5.20 2.99
N SER A 31 -23.38 4.12 3.31
CA SER A 31 -23.77 3.76 4.68
C SER A 31 -22.68 3.03 5.46
N LEU A 32 -21.65 2.51 4.78
CA LEU A 32 -20.54 1.82 5.43
C LEU A 32 -19.62 2.81 6.13
N THR A 33 -19.08 2.37 7.27
CA THR A 33 -18.10 3.13 8.06
C THR A 33 -16.93 2.24 8.44
N SER A 34 -15.73 2.81 8.45
CA SER A 34 -14.55 2.08 8.90
C SER A 34 -14.73 1.54 10.32
N THR A 35 -14.42 0.25 10.50
CA THR A 35 -14.39 -0.39 11.82
C THR A 35 -13.00 -1.00 12.00
N VAL A 36 -12.23 -0.43 12.93
CA VAL A 36 -10.87 -0.90 13.23
C VAL A 36 -10.96 -2.07 14.22
N ILE A 37 -10.42 -3.22 13.83
CA ILE A 37 -10.30 -4.43 14.66
C ILE A 37 -8.98 -4.41 15.44
N ASN A 38 -7.89 -3.99 14.81
CA ASN A 38 -6.58 -3.97 15.44
C ASN A 38 -5.71 -2.81 14.92
N GLU A 39 -5.61 -1.76 15.74
CA GLU A 39 -4.79 -0.59 15.44
C GLU A 39 -3.29 -0.90 15.40
N GLY A 40 -2.83 -1.84 16.23
CA GLY A 40 -1.42 -2.24 16.29
C GLY A 40 -0.93 -2.86 14.99
N ASN A 41 -1.82 -3.44 14.18
CA ASN A 41 -1.47 -3.97 12.87
C ASN A 41 -1.22 -2.87 11.83
N ILE A 42 -1.79 -1.68 12.00
CA ILE A 42 -1.49 -0.52 11.16
C ILE A 42 -0.11 0.03 11.51
N GLU A 43 0.13 0.27 12.80
CA GLU A 43 1.41 0.77 13.30
C GLU A 43 2.56 -0.21 12.99
N GLY A 44 2.31 -1.50 13.17
CA GLY A 44 3.25 -2.57 12.82
C GLY A 44 3.60 -2.57 11.34
N ALA A 45 2.61 -2.41 10.44
CA ALA A 45 2.88 -2.35 8.99
C ALA A 45 3.75 -1.14 8.61
N ILE A 46 3.48 0.04 9.18
CA ILE A 46 4.29 1.25 8.96
C ILE A 46 5.71 1.04 9.49
N TYR A 47 5.86 0.55 10.72
CA TYR A 47 7.15 0.30 11.34
C TYR A 47 7.99 -0.71 10.54
N SER A 48 7.38 -1.83 10.11
CA SER A 48 8.03 -2.84 9.28
C SER A 48 8.53 -2.26 7.96
N ALA A 49 7.74 -1.42 7.30
CA ALA A 49 8.15 -0.78 6.05
C ALA A 49 9.32 0.20 6.23
N VAL A 50 9.31 0.99 7.31
CA VAL A 50 10.43 1.90 7.64
C VAL A 50 11.70 1.09 7.91
N MET A 51 11.62 0.05 8.75
CA MET A 51 12.77 -0.79 9.07
C MET A 51 13.32 -1.53 7.86
N ASP A 52 12.45 -2.07 6.99
CA ASP A 52 12.86 -2.70 5.74
C ASP A 52 13.62 -1.70 4.85
N PHE A 53 13.18 -0.45 4.79
CA PHE A 53 13.84 0.58 4.01
C PHE A 53 15.21 0.98 4.56
N GLU A 54 15.36 1.07 5.89
CA GLU A 54 16.66 1.35 6.52
C GLU A 54 17.69 0.25 6.26
N ILE A 55 17.24 -1.00 6.07
CA ILE A 55 18.12 -2.15 5.84
C ILE A 55 18.43 -2.33 4.35
N ASN A 56 17.39 -2.33 3.51
CA ASN A 56 17.50 -2.72 2.11
C ASN A 56 17.65 -1.54 1.15
N HIS A 57 17.34 -0.32 1.59
CA HIS A 57 17.35 0.90 0.77
C HIS A 57 16.54 0.76 -0.54
N ASN A 58 15.50 -0.07 -0.54
CA ASN A 58 14.70 -0.36 -1.71
C ASN A 58 13.24 0.07 -1.51
N ILE A 59 12.84 1.16 -2.18
CA ILE A 59 11.50 1.75 -2.08
C ILE A 59 10.40 0.77 -2.49
N SER A 60 10.57 0.03 -3.60
CA SER A 60 9.53 -0.89 -4.09
C SER A 60 9.34 -2.04 -3.10
N ARG A 61 10.44 -2.57 -2.54
CA ARG A 61 10.40 -3.61 -1.51
C ARG A 61 9.72 -3.11 -0.24
N SER A 62 10.07 -1.93 0.24
CA SER A 62 9.50 -1.41 1.49
C SER A 62 8.01 -1.04 1.32
N LEU A 63 7.58 -0.60 0.14
CA LEU A 63 6.16 -0.48 -0.20
C LEU A 63 5.48 -1.86 -0.23
N ALA A 64 6.11 -2.88 -0.79
CA ALA A 64 5.58 -4.24 -0.79
C ALA A 64 5.38 -4.77 0.65
N VAL A 65 6.35 -4.56 1.54
CA VAL A 65 6.26 -4.91 2.97
C VAL A 65 5.09 -4.18 3.64
N LEU A 66 4.94 -2.88 3.42
CA LEU A 66 3.82 -2.10 3.97
C LEU A 66 2.46 -2.69 3.57
N ILE A 67 2.28 -2.93 2.27
CA ILE A 67 1.01 -3.42 1.72
C ILE A 67 0.73 -4.84 2.19
N HIS A 68 1.74 -5.70 2.18
CA HIS A 68 1.62 -7.08 2.65
C HIS A 68 1.20 -7.15 4.11
N HIS A 69 1.90 -6.44 5.00
CA HIS A 69 1.58 -6.41 6.43
C HIS A 69 0.20 -5.81 6.71
N LEU A 70 -0.23 -4.80 5.96
CA LEU A 70 -1.57 -4.23 6.10
C LEU A 70 -2.66 -5.23 5.68
N VAL A 71 -2.42 -6.00 4.62
CA VAL A 71 -3.37 -7.00 4.13
C VAL A 71 -3.47 -8.18 5.08
N VAL A 72 -2.34 -8.77 5.47
CA VAL A 72 -2.30 -9.95 6.37
C VAL A 72 -2.70 -9.58 7.79
N GLY A 73 -2.34 -8.38 8.25
CA GLY A 73 -2.71 -7.89 9.56
C GLY A 73 -4.21 -7.65 9.72
N HIS A 74 -4.99 -7.55 8.64
CA HIS A 74 -6.44 -7.35 8.70
C HIS A 74 -6.88 -6.31 9.77
N PRO A 75 -6.32 -5.08 9.77
CA PRO A 75 -6.63 -4.10 10.81
C PRO A 75 -8.09 -3.65 10.81
N PHE A 76 -8.82 -3.82 9.71
CA PHE A 76 -10.22 -3.43 9.57
C PHE A 76 -11.14 -4.65 9.45
N ALA A 77 -12.41 -4.48 9.84
CA ALA A 77 -13.44 -5.51 9.63
C ALA A 77 -13.73 -5.77 8.16
N ASP A 78 -13.61 -4.75 7.31
CA ASP A 78 -13.74 -4.87 5.87
C ASP A 78 -12.84 -3.87 5.12
N GLY A 79 -12.60 -4.12 3.85
CA GLY A 79 -11.91 -3.21 2.95
C GLY A 79 -10.38 -3.24 3.05
N ASN A 80 -9.78 -4.18 3.80
CA ASN A 80 -8.31 -4.26 3.97
C ASN A 80 -7.55 -4.24 2.64
N LYS A 81 -7.89 -5.14 1.71
CA LYS A 81 -7.24 -5.26 0.39
C LYS A 81 -7.43 -4.00 -0.45
N ARG A 82 -8.66 -3.48 -0.53
CA ARG A 82 -9.00 -2.25 -1.27
C ARG A 82 -8.30 -1.01 -0.70
N THR A 83 -8.20 -0.92 0.62
CA THR A 83 -7.46 0.13 1.33
C THR A 83 -5.97 0.03 1.02
N ALA A 84 -5.40 -1.18 1.04
CA ALA A 84 -4.00 -1.41 0.71
C ALA A 84 -3.68 -1.02 -0.74
N THR A 85 -4.52 -1.41 -1.71
CA THR A 85 -4.39 -0.97 -3.11
C THR A 85 -4.43 0.55 -3.23
N THR A 86 -5.43 1.19 -2.62
CA THR A 86 -5.59 2.66 -2.69
C THR A 86 -4.44 3.39 -2.00
N LEU A 87 -3.95 2.86 -0.87
CA LEU A 87 -2.80 3.40 -0.15
C LEU A 87 -1.55 3.35 -1.02
N LEU A 88 -1.29 2.22 -1.69
CA LEU A 88 -0.13 2.08 -2.58
C LEU A 88 -0.15 3.14 -3.69
N ILE A 89 -1.28 3.29 -4.39
CA ILE A 89 -1.41 4.28 -5.47
C ILE A 89 -1.25 5.70 -4.94
N THR A 90 -1.80 5.99 -3.74
CA THR A 90 -1.65 7.29 -3.09
C THR A 90 -0.18 7.59 -2.75
N LEU A 91 0.56 6.61 -2.25
CA LEU A 91 1.97 6.74 -1.92
C LEU A 91 2.82 6.95 -3.18
N ILE A 92 2.56 6.19 -4.24
CA ILE A 92 3.25 6.35 -5.53
C ILE A 92 2.93 7.73 -6.12
N SER A 93 1.67 8.18 -6.07
CA SER A 93 1.28 9.53 -6.53
C SER A 93 2.05 10.63 -5.78
N LYS A 94 2.15 10.51 -4.44
CA LYS A 94 2.95 11.43 -3.63
C LYS A 94 4.45 11.36 -3.96
N LEU A 95 5.00 10.17 -4.20
CA LEU A 95 6.40 9.98 -4.57
C LEU A 95 6.74 10.67 -5.90
N TYR A 96 5.85 10.60 -6.88
CA TYR A 96 6.02 11.19 -8.21
C TYR A 96 5.45 12.61 -8.33
N GLU A 97 4.81 13.15 -7.28
CA GLU A 97 4.23 14.50 -7.29
C GLU A 97 3.19 14.72 -8.41
N ARG A 98 2.44 13.67 -8.74
CA ARG A 98 1.37 13.73 -9.75
C ARG A 98 0.30 12.68 -9.49
N ASP A 99 -0.86 12.87 -10.10
CA ASP A 99 -1.89 11.85 -10.15
C ASP A 99 -1.39 10.64 -10.97
N VAL A 100 -1.57 9.45 -10.40
CA VAL A 100 -1.20 8.19 -11.04
C VAL A 100 -2.46 7.52 -11.56
N VAL A 101 -2.57 7.45 -12.89
CA VAL A 101 -3.54 6.59 -13.57
C VAL A 101 -2.77 5.41 -14.13
N LEU A 102 -3.05 4.21 -13.62
CA LEU A 102 -2.45 2.99 -14.13
C LEU A 102 -3.20 2.52 -15.36
N GLU A 103 -2.48 1.90 -16.29
CA GLU A 103 -3.08 1.10 -17.33
C GLU A 103 -3.90 -0.05 -16.71
N GLU A 104 -5.00 -0.42 -17.36
CA GLU A 104 -5.97 -1.39 -16.84
C GLU A 104 -5.32 -2.77 -16.56
N ASN A 105 -4.40 -3.21 -17.41
CA ASN A 105 -3.61 -4.43 -17.22
C ASN A 105 -2.78 -4.40 -15.92
N LEU A 106 -2.05 -3.32 -15.66
CA LEU A 106 -1.22 -3.16 -14.45
C LEU A 106 -2.08 -3.08 -13.20
N MET A 107 -3.20 -2.34 -13.26
CA MET A 107 -4.15 -2.28 -12.16
C MET A 107 -4.75 -3.67 -11.85
N ASN A 108 -5.17 -4.40 -12.88
CA ASN A 108 -5.71 -5.76 -12.72
C ASN A 108 -4.65 -6.70 -12.12
N SER A 109 -3.42 -6.67 -12.61
CA SER A 109 -2.32 -7.47 -12.05
C SER A 109 -2.06 -7.14 -10.59
N LEU A 110 -2.03 -5.85 -10.22
CA LEU A 110 -1.87 -5.42 -8.83
C LEU A 110 -3.00 -5.93 -7.93
N ILE A 111 -4.25 -5.77 -8.37
CA ILE A 111 -5.43 -6.23 -7.63
C ILE A 111 -5.39 -7.75 -7.46
N THR A 112 -5.05 -8.51 -8.51
CA THR A 112 -4.90 -9.97 -8.44
C THR A 112 -3.83 -10.38 -7.42
N ILE A 113 -2.65 -9.76 -7.47
CA ILE A 113 -1.57 -10.08 -6.52
C ILE A 113 -2.02 -9.79 -5.08
N ILE A 114 -2.63 -8.64 -4.82
CA ILE A 114 -3.15 -8.30 -3.48
C ILE A 114 -4.28 -9.25 -3.05
N ALA A 115 -5.12 -9.69 -3.98
CA ALA A 115 -6.21 -10.63 -3.70
C ALA A 115 -5.69 -12.01 -3.27
N GLU A 116 -4.56 -12.45 -3.82
CA GLU A 116 -3.93 -13.75 -3.52
C GLU A 116 -3.15 -13.79 -2.20
N ILE A 117 -2.83 -12.62 -1.62
CA ILE A 117 -2.18 -12.55 -0.30
C ILE A 117 -3.09 -13.22 0.72
N SER A 118 -2.54 -14.25 1.37
CA SER A 118 -3.26 -15.07 2.34
C SER A 118 -2.45 -15.35 3.60
N ASN A 119 -1.12 -15.27 3.55
CA ASN A 119 -0.23 -15.63 4.65
C ASN A 119 0.98 -14.69 4.75
N GLU A 120 1.78 -14.85 5.81
CA GLU A 120 3.08 -14.20 6.00
C GLU A 120 4.18 -14.83 5.14
N SER A 121 3.99 -14.83 3.82
CA SER A 121 4.93 -15.43 2.86
C SER A 121 5.82 -14.37 2.22
N GLU A 122 7.14 -14.54 2.30
CA GLU A 122 8.11 -13.69 1.58
C GLU A 122 7.87 -13.70 0.06
N ASN A 123 7.36 -14.80 -0.50
CA ASN A 123 7.01 -14.87 -1.91
C ASN A 123 5.93 -13.85 -2.31
N ASP A 124 5.03 -13.48 -1.39
CA ASP A 124 4.00 -12.48 -1.66
C ASP A 124 4.60 -11.07 -1.70
N ILE A 125 5.58 -10.79 -0.83
CA ILE A 125 6.38 -9.56 -0.85
C ILE A 125 7.14 -9.44 -2.17
N ASP A 126 7.79 -10.52 -2.64
CA ASP A 126 8.52 -10.52 -3.90
C ASP A 126 7.61 -10.26 -5.12
N LYS A 127 6.40 -10.85 -5.13
CA LYS A 127 5.41 -10.59 -6.18
C LYS A 127 4.94 -9.13 -6.17
N LEU A 128 4.62 -8.61 -4.99
CA LEU A 128 4.24 -7.20 -4.81
C LEU A 128 5.36 -6.26 -5.24
N GLN A 129 6.59 -6.53 -4.83
CA GLN A 129 7.76 -5.73 -5.21
C GLN A 129 7.87 -5.63 -6.73
N LYS A 130 7.76 -6.75 -7.45
CA LYS A 130 7.88 -6.78 -8.91
C LYS A 130 6.81 -5.93 -9.61
N ILE A 131 5.54 -6.04 -9.21
CA ILE A 131 4.48 -5.22 -9.81
C ILE A 131 4.64 -3.74 -9.46
N ILE A 132 5.11 -3.42 -8.25
CA ILE A 132 5.40 -2.03 -7.84
C ILE A 132 6.55 -1.46 -8.67
N GLU A 133 7.62 -2.22 -8.90
CA GLU A 133 8.73 -1.83 -9.77
C GLU A 133 8.26 -1.56 -11.20
N GLU A 134 7.40 -2.42 -11.74
CA GLU A 134 6.82 -2.26 -13.07
C GLU A 134 5.96 -1.00 -13.16
N ILE A 135 5.08 -0.76 -12.17
CA ILE A 135 4.29 0.48 -12.08
C ILE A 135 5.22 1.70 -12.06
N MET A 136 6.23 1.70 -11.19
CA MET A 136 7.16 2.82 -11.06
C MET A 136 7.96 3.04 -12.35
N LYS A 137 8.37 1.98 -13.05
CA LYS A 137 9.07 2.07 -14.33
C LYS A 137 8.20 2.63 -15.45
N ASN A 138 6.93 2.23 -15.54
CA ASN A 138 6.01 2.81 -16.51
C ASN A 138 5.82 4.31 -16.26
N LEU A 139 5.78 4.72 -15.00
CA LEU A 139 5.69 6.12 -14.63
C LEU A 139 6.93 6.94 -15.04
N THR A 140 8.14 6.37 -15.02
CA THR A 140 9.34 7.11 -15.45
C THR A 140 9.48 7.24 -16.96
N VAL A 141 8.92 6.31 -17.76
CA VAL A 141 9.03 6.32 -19.23
C VAL A 141 8.13 7.36 -19.90
N HIS A 142 7.04 7.78 -19.24
CA HIS A 142 6.14 8.81 -19.75
C HIS A 142 6.56 10.25 -19.37
N TYR A 143 7.87 10.50 -19.26
CA TYR A 143 8.50 11.81 -19.09
C TYR A 143 9.55 12.09 -20.15
#